data_AF-A0A955TZM9-F1
#
_entry.id   AF-A0A955TZM9-F1
#
_cell.length_a   1.000
_cell.length_b   1.000
_cell.length_c   1.000
_cell.angle_alpha   90.00
_cell.angle_beta   90.00
_cell.angle_gamma   90.00
#
_symmetry.space_group_name_H-M   'P 1'
#
loop_
_entity.id
_entity.type
_entity.pdbx_description
1 polymer ?
#
loop_
_entity_poly.entity_id
_entity_poly.type
_entity_poly.pdbx_seq_one_letter_code
_entity_poly.pdbx_strand_id
1 'polypeptide(L)'
;MNALEQMEPDKIRFEVDAEGVQELPGAVVFPLKVYDASGRYLFTHPVSLRDEFYRQVSTIEDAQGQLLRIFKTRLKEELAKRNSRIPVSIRERLEIARSTHTLGE
;
A
#
# COMPACT_ATOMS: atom_id res chain seq x y z
N MET A 1 17.93 14.11 -0.94
CA MET A 1 17.72 12.92 -0.09
C MET A 1 16.24 12.58 -0.18
N ASN A 2 15.88 11.50 -0.88
CA ASN A 2 14.48 11.14 -1.16
C ASN A 2 13.85 10.51 0.09
N ALA A 3 12.73 11.07 0.55
CA ALA A 3 11.96 10.58 1.70
C ALA A 3 11.27 9.22 1.47
N LEU A 4 11.53 8.56 0.35
CA LEU A 4 10.96 7.27 -0.03
C LEU A 4 11.93 6.09 0.18
N GLU A 5 13.23 6.35 0.38
CA GLU A 5 14.26 5.30 0.30
C GLU A 5 14.36 4.37 1.52
N GLN A 6 13.63 4.62 2.62
CA GLN A 6 13.71 3.78 3.82
C GLN A 6 12.37 3.69 4.57
N MET A 7 11.28 3.36 3.88
CA MET A 7 10.04 3.00 4.57
C MET A 7 10.20 1.61 5.20
N GLU A 8 10.66 1.57 6.46
CA GLU A 8 10.62 0.35 7.25
C GLU A 8 9.15 -0.02 7.51
N PRO A 9 8.65 -1.14 6.97
CA PRO A 9 7.24 -1.51 7.05
C PRO A 9 6.76 -1.81 8.49
N ASP A 10 7.69 -1.91 9.44
CA ASP A 10 7.39 -2.06 10.87
C ASP A 10 7.32 -0.72 11.63
N LYS A 11 7.75 0.40 11.02
CA LYS A 11 7.70 1.73 11.63
C LYS A 11 6.60 2.63 11.06
N ILE A 12 5.81 2.13 10.13
CA ILE A 12 4.67 2.85 9.55
C ILE A 12 3.46 2.83 10.49
N ARG A 13 2.85 4.00 10.65
CA ARG A 13 1.55 4.12 11.33
C ARG A 13 0.46 4.25 10.28
N PHE A 14 -0.72 3.73 10.57
CA PHE A 14 -1.86 3.91 9.69
C PHE A 14 -3.13 4.20 10.49
N GLU A 15 -4.05 4.91 9.86
CA GLU A 15 -5.37 5.22 10.39
C GLU A 15 -6.42 4.90 9.34
N VAL A 16 -7.57 4.38 9.76
CA VAL A 16 -8.72 4.17 8.89
C VAL A 16 -9.48 5.49 8.82
N ASP A 17 -9.67 6.01 7.62
CA ASP A 17 -10.52 7.18 7.39
C ASP A 17 -11.99 6.74 7.37
N ALA A 18 -12.64 6.76 8.54
CA ALA A 18 -14.00 6.27 8.70
C ALA A 18 -15.02 7.02 7.82
N GLU A 19 -14.81 8.31 7.61
CA GLU A 19 -15.67 9.15 6.76
C GLU A 19 -15.56 8.81 5.28
N GLY A 20 -14.43 8.25 4.84
CA GLY A 20 -14.19 7.85 3.46
C GLY A 20 -14.53 6.39 3.15
N VAL A 21 -15.05 5.62 4.12
CA VAL A 21 -15.46 4.23 3.91
C VAL A 21 -16.62 4.18 2.91
N GLN A 22 -16.47 3.34 1.88
CA GLN A 22 -17.45 3.21 0.81
C GLN A 22 -17.97 1.79 0.73
N GLU A 23 -19.28 1.65 0.73
CA GLU A 23 -19.97 0.39 0.44
C GLU A 23 -20.29 0.35 -1.06
N LEU A 24 -19.62 -0.55 -1.77
CA LEU A 24 -19.82 -0.84 -3.18
C LEU A 24 -20.59 -2.16 -3.33
N PRO A 25 -21.23 -2.42 -4.49
CA PRO A 25 -21.85 -3.72 -4.76
C PRO A 25 -20.83 -4.86 -4.62
N GLY A 26 -20.97 -5.67 -3.57
CA GLY A 26 -20.11 -6.81 -3.28
C GLY A 26 -18.79 -6.51 -2.54
N ALA A 27 -18.51 -5.26 -2.17
CA ALA A 27 -17.29 -4.91 -1.47
C ALA A 27 -17.44 -3.69 -0.55
N VAL A 28 -16.65 -3.64 0.53
CA VAL A 28 -16.47 -2.45 1.37
C VAL A 28 -15.04 -1.97 1.24
N VAL A 29 -14.87 -0.68 0.95
CA VAL A 29 -13.56 -0.06 0.72
C VAL A 29 -13.19 0.82 1.90
N PHE A 30 -12.06 0.52 2.53
CA PHE A 30 -11.51 1.25 3.67
C PHE A 30 -10.31 2.10 3.22
N PRO A 31 -10.39 3.43 3.26
CA PRO A 31 -9.23 4.27 2.99
C PRO A 31 -8.30 4.25 4.21
N LEU A 32 -7.06 3.79 4.00
CA LEU A 32 -6.02 3.80 5.03
C LEU A 32 -5.08 4.97 4.81
N LYS A 33 -5.08 5.94 5.71
CA LYS A 33 -4.08 7.01 5.76
C LYS A 33 -2.79 6.43 6.35
N VAL A 34 -1.69 6.57 5.63
CA VAL A 34 -0.39 6.00 6.01
C VAL A 34 0.55 7.14 6.38
N TYR A 35 1.24 6.96 7.51
CA TYR A 35 2.15 7.94 8.08
C TYR A 35 3.53 7.32 8.33
N ASP A 36 4.56 8.14 8.24
CA ASP A 36 5.91 7.74 8.65
C ASP A 36 6.04 7.69 10.18
N ALA A 37 7.19 7.23 10.67
CA ALA A 37 7.49 7.17 12.10
C ALA A 37 7.40 8.54 12.81
N SER A 38 7.65 9.63 12.07
CA SER A 38 7.56 11.02 12.53
C SER A 38 6.13 11.56 12.53
N GLY A 39 5.16 10.78 12.05
CA GLY A 39 3.75 11.18 11.95
C GLY A 39 3.42 12.01 10.70
N ARG A 40 4.33 12.14 9.73
CA ARG A 40 4.05 12.82 8.47
C ARG A 40 3.17 11.92 7.60
N TYR A 41 2.09 12.51 7.08
CA TYR A 41 1.26 11.84 6.08
C TYR A 41 2.08 11.53 4.82
N LEU A 42 1.97 10.29 4.35
CA LEU A 42 2.66 9.79 3.17
C LEU A 42 1.68 9.65 2.00
N PHE A 43 0.66 8.83 2.18
CA PHE A 43 -0.36 8.55 1.16
C PHE A 43 -1.58 7.88 1.79
N THR A 44 -2.68 7.85 1.03
CA THR A 44 -3.86 7.04 1.33
C THR A 44 -3.85 5.80 0.45
N HIS A 45 -4.14 4.64 1.04
CA HIS A 45 -4.27 3.38 0.33
C HIS A 45 -5.66 2.76 0.57
N PRO A 46 -6.48 2.56 -0.47
CA PRO A 46 -7.77 1.90 -0.32
C PRO A 46 -7.58 0.39 -0.17
N VAL A 47 -8.14 -0.19 0.90
CA VAL A 47 -8.24 -1.63 1.10
C VAL A 47 -9.68 -2.08 0.88
N SER A 48 -9.89 -2.90 -0.14
CA SER A 48 -11.21 -3.46 -0.46
C SER A 48 -11.37 -4.84 0.19
N LEU A 49 -12.44 -5.02 0.95
CA LEU A 49 -12.89 -6.30 1.48
C LEU A 49 -14.16 -6.72 0.74
N ARG A 50 -14.33 -8.03 0.51
CA ARG A 50 -15.61 -8.55 0.00
C ARG A 50 -16.69 -8.35 1.06
N ASP A 51 -17.89 -7.96 0.66
CA ASP A 51 -19.01 -7.67 1.57
C ASP A 51 -19.30 -8.86 2.51
N GLU A 52 -19.38 -10.08 1.97
CA GLU A 52 -19.60 -11.29 2.78
C GLU A 52 -18.52 -11.49 3.85
N PHE A 53 -17.26 -11.30 3.47
CA PHE A 53 -16.12 -11.42 4.39
C PHE A 53 -16.15 -10.33 5.46
N TYR A 54 -16.47 -9.09 5.08
CA TYR A 54 -16.61 -7.99 6.02
C TYR A 54 -17.72 -8.26 7.05
N ARG A 55 -18.87 -8.78 6.60
CA ARG A 55 -19.97 -9.17 7.50
C ARG A 55 -19.55 -10.28 8.47
N GLN A 56 -18.85 -11.31 7.99
CA GLN A 56 -18.34 -12.39 8.83
C GLN A 56 -17.35 -11.89 9.88
N VAL A 57 -16.42 -11.01 9.50
CA VAL A 57 -15.48 -10.41 10.46
C VAL A 57 -16.21 -9.55 11.48
N SER A 58 -17.25 -8.84 11.06
CA SER A 58 -18.05 -7.97 11.93
C SER A 58 -18.86 -8.71 13.00
N THR A 59 -19.08 -10.02 12.86
CA THR A 59 -19.77 -10.83 13.88
C THR A 59 -18.84 -11.45 14.92
N ILE A 60 -17.53 -11.22 14.83
CA ILE A 60 -16.53 -11.75 15.77
C ILE A 60 -16.40 -10.79 16.96
N GLU A 61 -16.18 -11.33 18.17
CA GLU A 61 -16.02 -10.58 19.43
C GLU A 61 -14.90 -9.51 19.38
N ASP A 62 -13.90 -9.68 18.49
CA ASP A 62 -12.81 -8.73 18.22
C ASP A 62 -12.76 -8.31 16.73
N ALA A 63 -13.91 -7.94 16.15
CA ALA A 63 -14.00 -7.52 14.76
C ALA A 63 -12.98 -6.42 14.41
N GLN A 64 -12.82 -5.43 15.29
CA GLN A 64 -11.90 -4.31 15.09
C GLN A 64 -10.43 -4.77 15.06
N GLY A 65 -10.01 -5.59 16.03
CA GLY A 65 -8.64 -6.12 16.06
C GLY A 65 -8.33 -7.00 14.85
N GLN A 66 -9.30 -7.79 14.38
CA GLN A 66 -9.16 -8.59 13.16
C GLN A 66 -9.03 -7.72 11.92
N LEU A 67 -9.87 -6.69 11.75
CA LEU A 67 -9.76 -5.74 10.64
C LEU A 67 -8.41 -5.03 10.63
N LEU A 68 -7.93 -4.56 11.79
CA LEU A 68 -6.62 -3.93 11.91
C LEU A 68 -5.47 -4.88 11.51
N ARG A 69 -5.54 -6.16 11.85
CA ARG A 69 -4.56 -7.18 11.42
C ARG A 69 -4.57 -7.39 9.91
N ILE A 70 -5.76 -7.43 9.31
CA ILE A 70 -5.94 -7.53 7.86
C ILE A 70 -5.35 -6.31 7.17
N PHE A 71 -5.69 -5.10 7.64
CA PHE A 71 -5.18 -3.83 7.12
C PHE A 71 -3.67 -3.74 7.22
N LYS A 72 -3.09 -4.10 8.38
CA LYS A 72 -1.64 -4.14 8.57
C LYS A 72 -0.97 -5.07 7.57
N THR A 73 -1.52 -6.28 7.37
CA THR A 73 -0.97 -7.25 6.40
C THR A 73 -1.02 -6.70 4.98
N ARG A 74 -2.17 -6.20 4.54
CA ARG A 74 -2.34 -5.60 3.21
C ARG A 74 -1.40 -4.43 2.96
N LEU A 75 -1.26 -3.56 3.96
CA LEU A 75 -0.37 -2.41 3.87
C LEU A 75 1.11 -2.84 3.81
N LYS A 76 1.51 -3.87 4.56
CA LYS A 76 2.86 -4.45 4.46
C LYS A 76 3.14 -5.01 3.07
N GLU A 77 2.20 -5.75 2.48
CA GLU A 77 2.31 -6.26 1.11
C GLU A 77 2.47 -5.12 0.09
N GLU A 78 1.69 -4.05 0.23
CA GLU A 78 1.79 -2.89 -0.66
C GLU A 78 3.07 -2.10 -0.50
N LEU A 79 3.55 -1.90 0.73
CA LEU A 79 4.85 -1.30 0.99
C LEU A 79 5.98 -2.16 0.43
N ALA A 80 5.92 -3.47 0.58
CA ALA A 80 6.89 -4.40 -0.01
C ALA A 80 6.89 -4.29 -1.55
N LYS A 81 5.72 -4.22 -2.20
CA LYS A 81 5.63 -3.99 -3.64
C LYS A 81 6.19 -2.63 -4.06
N ARG A 82 5.89 -1.57 -3.30
CA ARG A 82 6.40 -0.21 -3.58
C ARG A 82 7.92 -0.13 -3.41
N ASN A 83 8.47 -0.81 -2.42
CA ASN A 83 9.90 -0.85 -2.16
C ASN A 83 10.64 -1.78 -3.15
N SER A 84 10.00 -2.89 -3.56
CA SER A 84 10.53 -3.79 -4.59
C SER A 84 10.42 -3.22 -6.00
N ARG A 85 9.56 -2.22 -6.23
CA ARG A 85 9.67 -1.31 -7.37
C ARG A 85 10.81 -0.32 -7.11
N ILE A 86 12.01 -0.86 -6.97
CA ILE A 86 13.23 -0.08 -7.15
C ILE A 86 13.09 0.53 -8.55
N PRO A 87 13.07 1.86 -8.69
CA PRO A 87 13.07 2.47 -10.00
C PRO A 87 14.35 2.00 -10.67
N VAL A 88 14.23 1.34 -11.83
CA VAL A 88 15.33 1.24 -12.78
C VAL A 88 15.96 2.63 -12.80
N SER A 89 17.17 2.75 -12.25
CA SER A 89 17.78 4.07 -12.07
C SER A 89 17.79 4.76 -13.42
N ILE A 90 17.66 6.09 -13.47
CA ILE A 90 17.71 6.82 -14.76
C ILE A 90 18.97 6.40 -15.56
N ARG A 91 20.06 6.03 -14.87
CA ARG A 91 21.24 5.36 -15.44
C ARG A 91 20.94 4.03 -16.13
N GLU A 92 20.29 3.08 -15.48
CA GLU A 92 19.89 1.81 -16.13
C GLU A 92 18.89 2.03 -17.29
N ARG A 93 17.96 3.00 -17.19
CA ARG A 93 17.06 3.34 -18.32
C ARG A 93 17.85 3.90 -19.52
N LEU A 94 18.91 4.67 -19.26
CA LEU A 94 19.83 5.17 -20.28
C LEU A 94 20.69 4.05 -20.89
N GLU A 95 21.10 3.05 -20.12
CA GLU A 95 21.82 1.88 -20.62
C GLU A 95 20.93 1.01 -21.51
N ILE A 96 19.69 0.74 -21.09
CA ILE A 96 18.71 -0.01 -21.92
C ILE A 96 18.41 0.76 -23.22
N ALA A 97 18.25 2.08 -23.17
CA ALA A 97 18.02 2.89 -24.37
C ALA A 97 19.24 2.95 -25.31
N ARG A 98 20.47 2.79 -24.80
CA ARG A 98 21.69 2.68 -25.60
C ARG A 98 21.90 1.29 -26.19
N SER A 99 21.49 0.23 -25.49
CA SER A 99 21.63 -1.15 -25.97
C SER A 99 20.66 -1.53 -27.09
N THR A 100 19.57 -0.77 -27.28
CA THR A 100 18.62 -1.00 -28.40
C THR A 100 18.96 -0.18 -29.66
N HIS A 101 20.17 0.37 -29.76
CA HIS A 101 20.66 1.03 -30.97
C HIS A 101 21.98 0.40 -31.44
N THR A 102 21.94 -0.90 -31.70
CA THR A 102 22.86 -1.54 -32.67
C THR A 102 22.05 -2.50 -33.54
N LEU A 103 21.17 -1.93 -34.36
CA LEU A 103 20.75 -2.51 -35.62
C LEU A 103 21.34 -1.60 -36.70
N GLY A 104 22.48 -2.02 -37.25
CA GLY A 104 23.14 -1.35 -38.35
C GLY A 104 24.64 -1.27 -38.14
N GLU A 105 25.34 -2.32 -38.52
CA GLU A 105 26.15 -2.36 -39.75
C GLU A 105 26.24 -3.81 -40.25
#